data_AF-H0WMW1-F1
#
_entry.id   AF-H0WMW1-F1
#
_cell.length_a   1.000
_cell.length_b   1.000
_cell.length_c   1.000
_cell.angle_alpha   90.00
_cell.angle_beta   90.00
_cell.angle_gamma   90.00
#
_symmetry.space_group_name_H-M   'P 1'
#
loop_
_entity.id
_entity.type
_entity.pdbx_description
1 polymer ?
#
loop_
_entity_poly.entity_id
_entity_poly.type
_entity_poly.pdbx_seq_one_letter_code
_entity_poly.pdbx_strand_id
1 'polypeptide(L)'
;MGLLELCEEVFGTADLYRVLGVRREASDGEVRRGYHKVSLQVHPDRVGEANKEDATRRFQILGKVYSVLSDKEQRAVYDEQGTVDEDSAMLTQDRDWEAYWRLLFKKISLEDIQAFEKTYKGSEEELADIKQAYLDFKGDMDQIMESVLCVQYTEEPRIRNIIQQAIDTGEVPSYKAFVRESKQKMNARKRRAQEEAREAEITRKELGLHEGVDNLKAVIQSRQKDRQKEMDNFLAQMEAKYCKPSKGGGKKTSLKKEKK
;
A
#
# COMPACT_ATOMS: atom_id res chain seq x y z
N MET A 1 17.55 -5.45 24.77
CA MET A 1 17.34 -6.71 24.03
C MET A 1 18.07 -6.56 22.74
N GLY A 2 18.99 -7.48 22.50
CA GLY A 2 19.92 -7.39 21.39
C GLY A 2 19.29 -7.70 20.04
N LEU A 3 19.95 -7.36 18.94
CA LEU A 3 19.39 -7.60 17.60
C LEU A 3 19.12 -9.10 17.36
N LEU A 4 20.06 -9.96 17.77
CA LEU A 4 19.93 -11.40 17.62
C LEU A 4 18.82 -11.98 18.50
N GLU A 5 18.67 -11.47 19.72
CA GLU A 5 17.57 -11.85 20.63
C GLU A 5 16.21 -11.45 20.08
N LEU A 6 16.11 -10.23 19.53
CA LEU A 6 14.90 -9.75 18.87
C LEU A 6 14.55 -10.60 17.64
N CYS A 7 15.55 -11.06 16.89
CA CYS A 7 15.33 -11.97 15.77
C CYS A 7 14.84 -13.35 16.23
N GLU A 8 15.38 -13.87 17.32
CA GLU A 8 14.91 -15.13 17.92
C GLU A 8 13.46 -15.02 18.40
N GLU A 9 13.10 -13.93 19.10
CA GLU A 9 11.73 -13.70 19.59
C GLU A 9 10.71 -13.59 18.44
N VAL A 10 11.09 -12.89 17.36
CA VAL A 10 10.13 -12.50 16.31
C VAL A 10 10.10 -13.46 15.13
N PHE A 11 11.25 -13.98 14.72
CA PHE A 11 11.41 -14.84 13.56
C PHE A 11 11.79 -16.28 13.93
N GLY A 12 12.03 -16.58 15.22
CA GLY A 12 12.41 -17.92 15.67
C GLY A 12 13.83 -18.34 15.27
N THR A 13 14.69 -17.36 14.97
CA THR A 13 16.09 -17.60 14.61
C THR A 13 16.96 -16.38 14.88
N ALA A 14 18.08 -16.59 15.58
CA ALA A 14 19.14 -15.61 15.76
C ALA A 14 20.06 -15.44 14.52
N ASP A 15 19.95 -16.33 13.53
CA ASP A 15 20.73 -16.24 12.28
C ASP A 15 20.13 -15.22 11.30
N LEU A 16 20.84 -14.11 11.06
CA LEU A 16 20.42 -13.00 10.20
C LEU A 16 20.15 -13.45 8.76
N TYR A 17 20.90 -14.42 8.24
CA TYR A 17 20.72 -14.93 6.87
C TYR A 17 19.43 -15.75 6.77
N ARG A 18 19.12 -16.54 7.80
CA ARG A 18 17.85 -17.29 7.88
C ARG A 18 16.65 -16.37 8.00
N VAL A 19 16.77 -15.25 8.73
CA VAL A 19 15.71 -14.22 8.78
C VAL A 19 15.38 -13.72 7.37
N LEU A 20 16.39 -13.52 6.50
CA LEU A 20 16.18 -13.14 5.09
C LEU A 20 15.86 -14.32 4.16
N GLY A 21 15.93 -15.56 4.63
CA GLY A 21 15.75 -16.77 3.85
C GLY A 21 16.84 -17.00 2.80
N VAL A 22 18.07 -16.51 3.04
CA VAL A 22 19.21 -16.65 2.13
C VAL A 22 20.33 -17.48 2.76
N ARG A 23 21.28 -17.92 1.95
CA ARG A 23 22.48 -18.61 2.43
C ARG A 23 23.52 -17.62 2.92
N ARG A 24 24.45 -18.08 3.75
CA ARG A 24 25.54 -17.25 4.29
C ARG A 24 26.46 -16.70 3.19
N GLU A 25 26.64 -17.47 2.12
CA GLU A 25 27.42 -17.11 0.94
C GLU A 25 26.64 -16.23 -0.06
N ALA A 26 25.44 -15.74 0.31
CA ALA A 26 24.59 -14.95 -0.58
C ALA A 26 25.32 -13.69 -1.08
N SER A 27 25.24 -13.44 -2.37
CA SER A 27 25.68 -12.17 -2.97
C SER A 27 24.86 -10.98 -2.44
N ASP A 28 25.39 -9.76 -2.56
CA ASP A 28 24.68 -8.52 -2.20
C ASP A 28 23.30 -8.44 -2.88
N GLY A 29 23.19 -8.93 -4.12
CA GLY A 29 21.94 -9.02 -4.86
C GLY A 29 20.95 -10.02 -4.27
N GLU A 30 21.42 -11.15 -3.75
CA GLU A 30 20.59 -12.16 -3.08
C GLU A 30 20.10 -11.67 -1.72
N VAL A 31 20.96 -11.02 -0.93
CA VAL A 31 20.58 -10.38 0.34
C VAL A 31 19.47 -9.34 0.10
N ARG A 32 19.63 -8.50 -0.93
CA ARG A 32 18.61 -7.51 -1.32
C ARG A 32 17.28 -8.16 -1.73
N ARG A 33 17.33 -9.25 -2.51
CA ARG A 33 16.13 -10.00 -2.92
C ARG A 33 15.46 -10.70 -1.73
N GLY A 34 16.23 -11.28 -0.82
CA GLY A 34 15.74 -11.91 0.40
C GLY A 34 15.02 -10.92 1.30
N TYR A 35 15.66 -9.79 1.58
CA TYR A 35 15.05 -8.67 2.30
C TYR A 35 13.73 -8.23 1.64
N HIS A 36 13.75 -7.95 0.34
CA HIS A 36 12.56 -7.56 -0.41
C HIS A 36 11.40 -8.56 -0.25
N LYS A 37 11.67 -9.86 -0.33
CA LYS A 37 10.66 -10.91 -0.17
C LYS A 37 10.05 -10.93 1.24
N VAL A 38 10.88 -10.86 2.28
CA VAL A 38 10.40 -10.94 3.68
C VAL A 38 9.71 -9.65 4.09
N SER A 39 10.17 -8.49 3.64
CA SER A 39 9.53 -7.21 3.96
C SER A 39 8.14 -7.10 3.38
N LEU A 40 7.90 -7.66 2.20
CA LEU A 40 6.55 -7.78 1.66
C LEU A 40 5.66 -8.64 2.56
N GLN A 41 6.17 -9.59 3.34
CA GLN A 41 5.35 -10.43 4.22
C GLN A 41 5.02 -9.72 5.54
N VAL A 42 5.93 -8.90 6.06
CA VAL A 42 5.78 -8.23 7.35
C VAL A 42 5.34 -6.77 7.24
N HIS A 43 4.99 -6.30 6.04
CA HIS A 43 4.60 -4.90 5.82
C HIS A 43 3.30 -4.53 6.54
N PRO A 44 3.22 -3.41 7.26
CA PRO A 44 2.03 -3.01 8.02
C PRO A 44 0.78 -2.79 7.15
N ASP A 45 0.91 -2.40 5.87
CA ASP A 45 -0.24 -2.28 4.95
C ASP A 45 -0.92 -3.62 4.61
N ARG A 46 -0.28 -4.76 4.85
CA ARG A 46 -0.86 -6.07 4.51
C ARG A 46 -1.66 -6.70 5.65
N VAL A 47 -1.68 -6.06 6.82
CA VAL A 47 -2.38 -6.55 8.00
C VAL A 47 -3.45 -5.57 8.45
N GLY A 48 -4.50 -6.09 9.11
CA GLY A 48 -5.52 -5.24 9.71
C GLY A 48 -5.00 -4.43 10.90
N GLU A 49 -5.73 -3.40 11.32
CA GLU A 49 -5.34 -2.44 12.37
C GLU A 49 -4.84 -3.11 13.66
N ALA A 50 -5.47 -4.22 14.06
CA ALA A 50 -5.14 -4.97 15.28
C ALA A 50 -3.73 -5.59 15.29
N ASN A 51 -3.16 -5.88 14.12
CA ASN A 51 -1.84 -6.52 13.98
C ASN A 51 -0.76 -5.55 13.47
N LYS A 52 -1.11 -4.27 13.32
CA LYS A 52 -0.24 -3.25 12.71
C LYS A 52 0.97 -2.92 13.56
N GLU A 53 0.83 -2.94 14.88
CA GLU A 53 1.93 -2.72 15.83
C GLU A 53 2.95 -3.86 15.74
N ASP A 54 2.49 -5.11 15.75
CA ASP A 54 3.34 -6.28 15.58
C ASP A 54 4.04 -6.28 14.22
N ALA A 55 3.32 -6.01 13.13
CA ALA A 55 3.91 -5.91 11.79
C ALA A 55 4.98 -4.81 11.73
N THR A 56 4.71 -3.64 12.33
CA THR A 56 5.70 -2.56 12.47
C THR A 56 6.93 -3.03 13.23
N ARG A 57 6.77 -3.73 14.35
CA ARG A 57 7.88 -4.27 15.15
C ARG A 57 8.71 -5.27 14.35
N ARG A 58 8.06 -6.23 13.68
CA ARG A 58 8.73 -7.22 12.81
C ARG A 58 9.52 -6.54 11.69
N PHE A 59 8.92 -5.53 11.08
CA PHE A 59 9.50 -4.78 9.98
C PHE A 59 10.72 -3.96 10.41
N GLN A 60 10.66 -3.30 11.57
CA GLN A 60 11.80 -2.56 12.13
C GLN A 60 12.99 -3.48 12.40
N ILE A 61 12.75 -4.66 12.98
CA ILE A 61 13.80 -5.67 13.23
C ILE A 61 14.39 -6.16 11.90
N LEU A 62 13.55 -6.45 10.92
CA LEU A 62 14.00 -6.85 9.58
C LEU A 62 14.86 -5.77 8.91
N GLY A 63 14.52 -4.49 9.09
CA GLY A 63 15.34 -3.36 8.63
C GLY A 63 16.74 -3.37 9.24
N LYS A 64 16.83 -3.63 10.56
CA LYS A 64 18.11 -3.74 11.28
C LYS A 64 18.95 -4.93 10.80
N VAL A 65 18.32 -6.09 10.57
CA VAL A 65 18.97 -7.27 9.97
C VAL A 65 19.59 -6.92 8.62
N TYR A 66 18.83 -6.22 7.76
CA TYR A 66 19.32 -5.84 6.45
C TYR A 66 20.42 -4.77 6.50
N SER A 67 20.40 -3.82 7.44
CA SER A 67 21.51 -2.86 7.57
C SER A 67 22.84 -3.55 7.91
N VAL A 68 22.81 -4.64 8.69
CA VAL A 68 24.02 -5.42 8.99
C VAL A 68 24.48 -6.20 7.77
N LEU A 69 23.56 -6.91 7.10
CA LEU A 69 23.93 -7.79 5.97
C LEU A 69 24.19 -7.07 4.64
N SER A 70 23.71 -5.83 4.49
CA SER A 70 23.95 -5.03 3.27
C SER A 70 25.23 -4.20 3.32
N ASP A 71 25.76 -3.95 4.52
CA ASP A 71 27.05 -3.29 4.71
C ASP A 71 28.17 -4.34 4.76
N LYS A 72 29.20 -4.18 3.92
CA LYS A 72 30.26 -5.18 3.78
C LYS A 72 31.12 -5.30 5.02
N GLU A 73 31.35 -4.21 5.73
CA GLU A 73 32.19 -4.19 6.94
C GLU A 73 31.44 -4.86 8.09
N GLN A 74 30.17 -4.49 8.29
CA GLN A 74 29.31 -5.09 9.33
C GLN A 74 29.02 -6.57 9.06
N ARG A 75 28.81 -6.94 7.79
CA ARG A 75 28.64 -8.34 7.40
C ARG A 75 29.89 -9.15 7.70
N ALA A 76 31.08 -8.63 7.41
CA ALA A 76 32.33 -9.31 7.73
C ALA A 76 32.51 -9.50 9.24
N VAL A 77 32.23 -8.46 10.04
CA VAL A 77 32.26 -8.55 11.51
C VAL A 77 31.26 -9.59 12.02
N TYR A 78 30.04 -9.60 11.50
CA TYR A 78 29.03 -10.60 11.85
C TYR A 78 29.47 -12.01 11.44
N ASP A 79 30.08 -12.17 10.27
CA ASP A 79 30.58 -13.46 9.80
C ASP A 79 31.77 -13.97 10.64
N GLU A 80 32.63 -13.08 11.11
CA GLU A 80 33.80 -13.47 11.93
C GLU A 80 33.44 -13.71 13.39
N GLN A 81 32.59 -12.87 13.98
CA GLN A 81 32.33 -12.86 15.43
C GLN A 81 30.99 -13.51 15.81
N GLY A 82 30.05 -13.62 14.87
CA GLY A 82 28.69 -14.09 15.14
C GLY A 82 27.85 -13.11 15.97
N THR A 83 28.37 -11.90 16.23
CA THR A 83 27.74 -10.85 17.03
C THR A 83 27.54 -9.59 16.19
N VAL A 84 26.61 -8.74 16.61
CA VAL A 84 26.33 -7.45 15.97
C VAL A 84 26.65 -6.34 16.96
N ASP A 85 27.32 -5.28 16.51
CA ASP A 85 27.55 -4.08 17.31
C ASP A 85 26.28 -3.23 17.37
N GLU A 86 25.58 -3.30 18.50
CA GLU A 86 24.26 -2.68 18.72
C GLU A 86 24.33 -1.17 18.94
N ASP A 87 25.50 -0.66 19.35
CA ASP A 87 25.75 0.76 19.60
C ASP A 87 26.18 1.49 18.32
N SER A 88 26.27 0.78 17.19
CA SER A 88 26.53 1.37 15.89
C SER A 88 25.47 2.43 15.57
N ALA A 89 25.93 3.63 15.19
CA ALA A 89 25.09 4.76 14.79
C ALA A 89 24.09 4.41 13.67
N MET A 90 24.34 3.34 12.93
CA MET A 90 23.48 2.82 11.85
C MET A 90 22.25 2.05 12.34
N LEU A 91 22.31 1.39 13.51
CA LEU A 91 21.19 0.62 14.08
C LEU A 91 20.28 1.47 14.99
N THR A 92 20.76 2.66 15.36
CA THR A 92 20.13 3.62 16.28
C THR A 92 19.43 4.78 15.57
N GLN A 93 19.72 5.03 14.28
CA GLN A 93 18.93 5.97 13.49
C GLN A 93 17.60 5.33 13.06
N ASP A 94 16.50 6.03 13.34
CA ASP A 94 15.19 5.78 12.73
C ASP A 94 15.30 6.04 11.22
N ARG A 95 15.73 5.02 10.48
CA ARG A 95 15.79 5.07 9.03
C ARG A 95 14.35 5.22 8.53
N ASP A 96 14.10 6.25 7.73
CA ASP A 96 12.84 6.38 6.99
C ASP A 96 12.76 5.28 5.93
N TRP A 97 12.30 4.12 6.37
CA TRP A 97 12.14 2.96 5.53
C TRP A 97 11.12 3.22 4.44
N GLU A 98 10.06 4.00 4.69
CA GLU A 98 9.06 4.34 3.67
C GLU A 98 9.71 5.05 2.48
N ALA A 99 10.61 6.00 2.73
CA ALA A 99 11.40 6.65 1.69
C ALA A 99 12.32 5.67 0.95
N TYR A 100 12.99 4.76 1.68
CA TYR A 100 13.84 3.72 1.08
C TYR A 100 13.04 2.76 0.18
N TRP A 101 11.85 2.35 0.60
CA TRP A 101 10.99 1.43 -0.14
C TRP A 101 10.38 2.09 -1.38
N ARG A 102 10.02 3.36 -1.31
CA ARG A 102 9.61 4.14 -2.50
C ARG A 102 10.70 4.21 -3.57
N LEU A 103 11.97 4.06 -3.18
CA LEU A 103 13.11 3.98 -4.10
C LEU A 103 13.36 2.54 -4.59
N LEU A 104 13.11 1.54 -3.74
CA LEU A 104 13.37 0.13 -4.07
C LEU A 104 12.27 -0.48 -4.94
N PHE A 105 11.01 -0.18 -4.66
CA PHE A 105 9.89 -0.61 -5.49
C PHE A 105 9.75 0.33 -6.68
N LYS A 106 9.78 -0.24 -7.89
CA LYS A 106 9.40 0.51 -9.09
C LYS A 106 7.97 1.03 -8.87
N LYS A 107 7.76 2.33 -9.07
CA LYS A 107 6.41 2.88 -9.11
C LYS A 107 5.67 2.19 -10.26
N ILE A 108 4.61 1.46 -9.92
CA ILE A 108 3.73 0.84 -10.90
C ILE A 108 3.14 1.98 -11.74
N SER A 109 3.47 1.97 -13.02
CA SER A 109 2.96 2.95 -13.96
C SER A 109 1.70 2.41 -14.64
N LEU A 110 0.96 3.28 -15.34
CA LEU A 110 -0.20 2.85 -16.12
C LEU A 110 0.22 1.87 -17.23
N GLU A 111 1.42 2.05 -17.78
CA GLU A 111 2.00 1.15 -18.78
C GLU A 111 2.27 -0.24 -18.19
N ASP A 112 2.72 -0.34 -16.93
CA ASP A 112 2.94 -1.63 -16.27
C ASP A 112 1.61 -2.38 -16.07
N ILE A 113 0.53 -1.67 -15.68
CA ILE A 113 -0.81 -2.25 -15.53
C ILE A 113 -1.33 -2.74 -16.88
N GLN A 114 -1.19 -1.94 -17.93
CA GLN A 114 -1.61 -2.32 -19.29
C GLN A 114 -0.79 -3.50 -19.84
N ALA A 115 0.50 -3.58 -19.52
CA ALA A 115 1.34 -4.70 -19.90
C ALA A 115 0.93 -5.99 -19.17
N PHE A 116 0.60 -5.88 -17.88
CA PHE A 116 0.04 -6.99 -17.10
C PHE A 116 -1.31 -7.45 -17.68
N GLU A 117 -2.23 -6.53 -17.96
CA GLU A 117 -3.54 -6.87 -18.54
C GLU A 117 -3.39 -7.66 -19.86
N LYS A 118 -2.47 -7.25 -20.73
CA LYS A 118 -2.21 -7.92 -22.01
C LYS A 118 -1.61 -9.31 -21.85
N THR A 119 -0.82 -9.54 -20.81
CA THR A 119 -0.17 -10.84 -20.56
C THR A 119 -1.10 -11.79 -19.83
N TYR A 120 -1.94 -11.27 -18.93
CA TYR A 120 -2.92 -12.06 -18.19
C TYR A 120 -4.11 -12.48 -19.06
N LYS A 121 -4.67 -11.58 -19.89
CA LYS A 121 -5.83 -11.92 -20.74
C LYS A 121 -5.48 -12.99 -21.78
N GLY A 122 -6.23 -14.08 -21.77
CA GLY A 122 -6.03 -15.25 -22.64
C GLY A 122 -4.96 -16.22 -22.15
N SER A 123 -4.33 -15.96 -21.00
CA SER A 123 -3.35 -16.87 -20.39
C SER A 123 -4.02 -18.08 -19.73
N GLU A 124 -3.22 -19.11 -19.45
CA GLU A 124 -3.67 -20.25 -18.64
C GLU A 124 -4.07 -19.82 -17.22
N GLU A 125 -3.43 -18.78 -16.67
CA GLU A 125 -3.76 -18.22 -15.36
C GLU A 125 -5.18 -17.63 -15.34
N GLU A 126 -5.55 -16.85 -16.35
CA GLU A 126 -6.91 -16.32 -16.47
C GLU A 126 -7.95 -17.45 -16.56
N LEU A 127 -7.67 -18.49 -17.35
CA LEU A 127 -8.56 -19.63 -17.48
C LEU A 127 -8.73 -20.38 -16.15
N ALA A 128 -7.65 -20.55 -15.39
CA ALA A 128 -7.68 -21.17 -14.07
C ALA A 128 -8.49 -20.31 -13.08
N ASP A 129 -8.26 -19.00 -13.05
CA ASP A 129 -8.95 -18.07 -12.16
C ASP A 129 -10.45 -17.99 -12.46
N ILE A 130 -10.84 -17.97 -13.74
CA ILE A 130 -12.27 -18.02 -14.14
C ILE A 130 -12.93 -19.32 -13.69
N LYS A 131 -12.25 -20.47 -13.86
CA LYS A 131 -12.78 -21.77 -13.41
C LYS A 131 -12.92 -21.81 -11.89
N GLN A 132 -11.93 -21.29 -11.18
CA GLN A 132 -11.94 -21.25 -9.73
C GLN A 132 -13.07 -20.35 -9.22
N ALA A 133 -13.22 -19.14 -9.76
CA ALA A 133 -14.34 -18.25 -9.46
C ALA A 133 -15.69 -18.90 -9.78
N TYR A 134 -15.79 -19.64 -10.90
CA TYR A 134 -17.01 -20.36 -11.25
C TYR A 134 -17.39 -21.44 -10.23
N LEU A 135 -16.40 -22.17 -9.70
CA LEU A 135 -16.59 -23.16 -8.65
C LEU A 135 -17.00 -22.51 -7.32
N ASP A 136 -16.26 -21.47 -6.92
CA ASP A 136 -16.46 -20.78 -5.64
C ASP A 136 -17.86 -20.13 -5.57
N PHE A 137 -18.30 -19.52 -6.67
CA PHE A 137 -19.60 -18.84 -6.76
C PHE A 137 -20.71 -19.67 -7.39
N LYS A 138 -20.48 -20.98 -7.61
CA LYS A 138 -21.47 -21.93 -8.13
C LYS A 138 -22.19 -21.43 -9.39
N GLY A 139 -21.42 -20.81 -10.29
CA GLY A 139 -21.90 -20.27 -11.56
C GLY A 139 -22.71 -18.97 -11.49
N ASP A 140 -22.66 -18.22 -10.38
CA ASP A 140 -23.24 -16.87 -10.34
C ASP A 140 -22.35 -15.85 -11.05
N MET A 141 -22.78 -15.44 -12.24
CA MET A 141 -22.03 -14.51 -13.09
C MET A 141 -21.88 -13.10 -12.51
N ASP A 142 -22.72 -12.67 -11.55
CA ASP A 142 -22.50 -11.37 -10.88
C ASP A 142 -21.18 -11.41 -10.11
N GLN A 143 -21.01 -12.43 -9.26
CA GLN A 143 -19.84 -12.58 -8.40
C GLN A 143 -18.58 -12.96 -9.19
N ILE A 144 -18.72 -13.78 -10.24
CA ILE A 144 -17.58 -14.12 -11.11
C ILE A 144 -17.04 -12.86 -11.78
N MET A 145 -17.89 -12.01 -12.36
CA MET A 145 -17.44 -10.79 -13.03
C MET A 145 -16.82 -9.76 -12.08
N GLU A 146 -17.22 -9.74 -10.81
CA GLU A 146 -16.65 -8.86 -9.77
C GLU A 146 -15.32 -9.40 -9.20
N SER A 147 -15.11 -10.72 -9.24
CA SER A 147 -13.94 -11.37 -8.64
C SER A 147 -12.76 -11.56 -9.60
N VAL A 148 -13.01 -11.79 -10.89
CA VAL A 148 -11.95 -12.10 -11.86
C VAL A 148 -11.19 -10.83 -12.25
N LEU A 149 -9.86 -10.92 -12.20
CA LEU A 149 -8.96 -9.81 -12.54
C LEU A 149 -9.11 -9.35 -13.99
N CYS A 150 -8.91 -8.06 -14.22
CA CYS A 150 -8.85 -7.43 -15.55
C CYS A 150 -10.09 -7.62 -16.43
N VAL A 151 -11.23 -8.06 -15.87
CA VAL A 151 -12.47 -8.24 -16.63
C VAL A 151 -13.27 -6.95 -16.66
N GLN A 152 -13.68 -6.55 -17.87
CA GLN A 152 -14.69 -5.51 -18.04
C GLN A 152 -16.06 -6.14 -18.28
N TYR A 153 -17.12 -5.44 -17.87
CA TYR A 153 -18.51 -5.89 -18.09
C TYR A 153 -18.86 -6.09 -19.58
N THR A 154 -18.15 -5.41 -20.49
CA THR A 154 -18.27 -5.58 -21.95
C THR A 154 -17.76 -6.94 -22.42
N GLU A 155 -16.87 -7.58 -21.65
CA GLU A 155 -16.22 -8.85 -21.96
C GLU A 155 -17.00 -10.06 -21.41
N GLU A 156 -18.14 -9.85 -20.74
CA GLU A 156 -19.00 -10.93 -20.24
C GLU A 156 -19.28 -12.04 -21.28
N PRO A 157 -19.56 -11.74 -22.57
CA PRO A 157 -19.75 -12.80 -23.57
C PRO A 157 -18.52 -13.70 -23.75
N ARG A 158 -17.30 -13.15 -23.64
CA ARG A 158 -16.05 -13.90 -23.72
C ARG A 158 -15.91 -14.83 -22.52
N ILE A 159 -16.14 -14.31 -21.32
CA ILE A 159 -16.05 -15.09 -20.06
C ILE A 159 -17.08 -16.23 -20.06
N ARG A 160 -18.31 -15.97 -20.51
CA ARG A 160 -19.32 -17.02 -20.66
C ARG A 160 -18.91 -18.10 -21.65
N ASN A 161 -18.31 -17.74 -22.77
CA ASN A 161 -17.84 -18.72 -23.75
C ASN A 161 -16.73 -19.61 -23.16
N ILE A 162 -15.81 -19.04 -22.38
CA ILE A 162 -14.76 -19.79 -21.67
C ILE A 162 -15.39 -20.79 -20.69
N ILE A 163 -16.33 -20.34 -19.86
CA ILE A 163 -17.03 -21.19 -18.89
C ILE A 163 -17.83 -22.29 -19.62
N GLN A 164 -18.53 -21.94 -20.70
CA GLN A 164 -19.29 -22.90 -21.49
C GLN A 164 -18.39 -23.97 -22.09
N GLN A 165 -17.23 -23.58 -22.64
CA GLN A 165 -16.24 -24.54 -23.12
C GLN A 165 -15.75 -25.45 -22.00
N ALA A 166 -15.47 -24.93 -20.81
CA ALA A 166 -15.04 -25.73 -19.66
C ALA A 166 -16.15 -26.69 -19.15
N ILE A 167 -17.42 -26.34 -19.30
CA ILE A 167 -18.56 -27.23 -19.02
C ILE A 167 -18.63 -28.33 -20.09
N ASP A 168 -18.47 -27.95 -21.36
CA ASP A 168 -18.56 -28.87 -22.50
C ASP A 168 -17.40 -29.88 -22.51
N THR A 169 -16.20 -29.48 -22.08
CA THR A 169 -15.05 -30.37 -21.88
C THR A 169 -15.13 -31.21 -20.60
N GLY A 170 -16.08 -30.90 -19.70
CA GLY A 170 -16.28 -31.60 -18.44
C GLY A 170 -15.27 -31.24 -17.34
N GLU A 171 -14.53 -30.13 -17.50
CA GLU A 171 -13.57 -29.64 -16.52
C GLU A 171 -14.26 -29.01 -15.30
N VAL A 172 -15.44 -28.42 -15.48
CA VAL A 172 -16.26 -27.87 -14.40
C VAL A 172 -17.72 -28.35 -14.49
N PRO A 173 -18.42 -28.53 -13.36
CA PRO A 173 -19.81 -28.99 -13.35
C PRO A 173 -20.78 -27.91 -13.84
N SER A 174 -21.85 -28.29 -14.54
CA SER A 174 -22.89 -27.34 -14.95
C SER A 174 -23.79 -26.91 -13.78
N TYR A 175 -23.68 -25.65 -13.34
CA TYR A 175 -24.58 -25.07 -12.33
C TYR A 175 -25.85 -24.45 -12.92
N LYS A 176 -26.99 -24.62 -12.21
CA LYS A 176 -28.29 -24.06 -12.61
C LYS A 176 -28.30 -22.54 -12.69
N ALA A 177 -27.52 -21.86 -11.83
CA ALA A 177 -27.42 -20.40 -11.79
C ALA A 177 -26.89 -19.83 -13.10
N PHE A 178 -25.89 -20.51 -13.69
CA PHE A 178 -25.30 -20.14 -14.97
C PHE A 178 -26.24 -20.48 -16.15
N VAL A 179 -26.76 -21.70 -16.21
CA VAL A 179 -27.55 -22.19 -17.36
C VAL A 179 -28.92 -21.51 -17.48
N ARG A 180 -29.57 -21.21 -16.36
CA ARG A 180 -30.94 -20.63 -16.34
C ARG A 180 -30.97 -19.13 -16.15
N GLU A 181 -29.84 -18.46 -16.39
CA GLU A 181 -29.79 -17.02 -16.22
C GLU A 181 -30.67 -16.29 -17.24
N SER A 182 -31.46 -15.33 -16.75
CA SER A 182 -32.34 -14.56 -17.63
C SER A 182 -31.57 -13.48 -18.38
N LYS A 183 -31.98 -13.22 -19.63
CA LYS A 183 -31.46 -12.08 -20.41
C LYS A 183 -31.69 -10.74 -19.71
N GLN A 184 -32.75 -10.63 -18.89
CA GLN A 184 -33.02 -9.45 -18.07
C GLN A 184 -31.93 -9.24 -17.00
N LYS A 185 -31.50 -10.31 -16.30
CA LYS A 185 -30.43 -10.23 -15.30
C LYS A 185 -29.12 -9.78 -15.94
N MET A 186 -28.76 -10.37 -17.10
CA MET A 186 -27.60 -9.96 -17.88
C MET A 186 -27.64 -8.48 -18.29
N ASN A 187 -28.76 -8.04 -18.87
CA ASN A 187 -28.92 -6.64 -19.29
C ASN A 187 -28.90 -5.68 -18.09
N ALA A 188 -29.45 -6.09 -16.94
CA ALA A 188 -29.39 -5.31 -15.71
C ALA A 188 -27.95 -5.17 -15.20
N ARG A 189 -27.14 -6.23 -15.23
CA ARG A 189 -25.70 -6.15 -14.91
C ARG A 189 -24.96 -5.18 -15.82
N LYS A 190 -25.14 -5.32 -17.14
CA LYS A 190 -24.53 -4.41 -18.13
C LYS A 190 -24.92 -2.95 -17.87
N ARG A 191 -26.19 -2.69 -17.57
CA ARG A 191 -26.67 -1.32 -17.27
C ARG A 191 -26.05 -0.76 -15.99
N ARG A 192 -26.03 -1.53 -14.90
CA ARG A 192 -25.41 -1.12 -13.62
C ARG A 192 -23.95 -0.72 -13.82
N ALA A 193 -23.18 -1.55 -14.53
CA ALA A 193 -21.77 -1.27 -14.78
C ALA A 193 -21.56 -0.02 -15.68
N GLN A 194 -22.47 0.24 -16.62
CA GLN A 194 -22.45 1.47 -17.44
C GLN A 194 -22.81 2.72 -16.63
N GLU A 195 -23.78 2.61 -15.71
CA GLU A 195 -24.16 3.68 -14.79
C GLU A 195 -22.99 4.01 -13.85
N GLU A 196 -22.39 2.99 -13.22
CA GLU A 196 -21.20 3.14 -12.36
C GLU A 196 -20.00 3.76 -13.11
N ALA A 197 -19.73 3.33 -14.34
CA ALA A 197 -18.65 3.90 -15.15
C ALA A 197 -18.89 5.40 -15.45
N ARG A 198 -20.14 5.81 -15.69
CA ARG A 198 -20.49 7.22 -15.88
C ARG A 198 -20.35 8.02 -14.59
N GLU A 199 -20.81 7.47 -13.47
CA GLU A 199 -20.66 8.09 -12.16
C GLU A 199 -19.17 8.27 -11.81
N ALA A 200 -18.35 7.24 -12.02
CA ALA A 200 -16.90 7.33 -11.84
C ALA A 200 -16.26 8.42 -12.73
N GLU A 201 -16.72 8.58 -13.97
CA GLU A 201 -16.24 9.64 -14.87
C GLU A 201 -16.63 11.04 -14.38
N ILE A 202 -17.87 11.19 -13.88
CA ILE A 202 -18.37 12.45 -13.30
C ILE A 202 -17.57 12.78 -12.04
N THR A 203 -17.43 11.83 -11.11
CA THR A 203 -16.64 12.02 -9.88
C THR A 203 -15.18 12.35 -10.21
N ARG A 204 -14.58 11.69 -11.20
CA ARG A 204 -13.22 12.01 -11.67
C ARG A 204 -13.12 13.46 -12.13
N LYS A 205 -14.10 13.94 -12.90
CA LYS A 205 -14.18 15.34 -13.36
C LYS A 205 -14.39 16.32 -12.20
N GLU A 206 -15.28 16.02 -11.26
CA GLU A 206 -15.54 16.84 -10.07
C GLU A 206 -14.32 16.94 -9.15
N LEU A 207 -13.55 15.86 -9.03
CA LEU A 207 -12.28 15.84 -8.29
C LEU A 207 -11.15 16.60 -9.00
N GLY A 208 -11.39 17.14 -10.21
CA GLY A 208 -10.38 17.86 -10.99
C GLY A 208 -9.23 16.96 -11.46
N LEU A 209 -9.44 15.64 -11.49
CA LEU A 209 -8.45 14.67 -11.93
C LEU A 209 -8.44 14.61 -13.46
N HIS A 210 -7.80 15.60 -14.07
CA HIS A 210 -7.38 15.51 -15.47
C HIS A 210 -6.23 14.49 -15.60
N GLU A 211 -6.07 13.91 -16.80
CA GLU A 211 -5.16 12.79 -17.07
C GLU A 211 -3.79 12.92 -16.35
N GLY A 212 -3.48 11.94 -15.49
CA GLY A 212 -2.21 11.86 -14.74
C GLY A 212 -2.39 11.61 -13.23
N VAL A 213 -1.65 10.64 -12.69
CA VAL A 213 -1.64 10.25 -11.26
C VAL A 213 -1.15 11.36 -10.31
N ASP A 214 -0.39 12.34 -10.82
CA ASP A 214 0.15 13.44 -10.01
C ASP A 214 -0.92 14.44 -9.56
N ASN A 215 -2.06 14.53 -10.26
CA ASN A 215 -3.15 15.45 -9.91
C ASN A 215 -3.82 15.11 -8.57
N LEU A 216 -3.99 13.83 -8.25
CA LEU A 216 -4.68 13.45 -7.01
C LEU A 216 -3.88 13.84 -5.76
N LYS A 217 -2.57 13.64 -5.79
CA LYS A 217 -1.68 14.07 -4.71
C LYS A 217 -1.71 15.59 -4.54
N ALA A 218 -1.70 16.33 -5.64
CA ALA A 218 -1.80 17.79 -5.62
C ALA A 218 -3.15 18.26 -5.03
N VAL A 219 -4.26 17.62 -5.39
CA VAL A 219 -5.60 17.93 -4.84
C VAL A 219 -5.67 17.64 -3.35
N ILE A 220 -5.14 16.50 -2.87
CA ILE A 220 -5.11 16.16 -1.45
C ILE A 220 -4.30 17.18 -0.66
N GLN A 221 -3.11 17.54 -1.15
CA GLN A 221 -2.26 18.55 -0.52
C GLN A 221 -2.91 19.95 -0.52
N SER A 222 -3.63 20.33 -1.59
CA SER A 222 -4.40 21.57 -1.62
C SER A 222 -5.48 21.56 -0.53
N ARG A 223 -6.30 20.51 -0.46
CA ARG A 223 -7.36 20.39 0.56
C ARG A 223 -6.81 20.37 1.98
N GLN A 224 -5.64 19.77 2.22
CA GLN A 224 -4.97 19.84 3.52
C GLN A 224 -4.55 21.27 3.87
N LYS A 225 -3.97 22.01 2.92
CA LYS A 225 -3.62 23.43 3.10
C LYS A 225 -4.85 24.29 3.35
N ASP A 226 -5.94 24.05 2.64
CA ASP A 226 -7.17 24.82 2.82
C ASP A 226 -7.79 24.57 4.19
N ARG A 227 -7.86 23.32 4.65
CA ARG A 227 -8.26 23.01 6.04
C ARG A 227 -7.35 23.65 7.08
N GLN A 228 -6.04 23.70 6.84
CA GLN A 228 -5.10 24.35 7.74
C GLN A 228 -5.34 25.86 7.80
N LYS A 229 -5.55 26.53 6.65
CA LYS A 229 -5.92 27.95 6.61
C LYS A 229 -7.25 28.24 7.30
N GLU A 230 -8.24 27.38 7.13
CA GLU A 230 -9.53 27.50 7.83
C GLU A 230 -9.35 27.37 9.35
N MET A 231 -8.52 26.43 9.80
CA MET A 231 -8.16 26.26 11.21
C MET A 231 -7.37 27.45 11.75
N ASP A 232 -6.40 27.97 11.00
CA ASP A 232 -5.62 29.16 11.38
C ASP A 232 -6.52 30.39 11.48
N ASN A 233 -7.47 30.56 10.55
CA ASN A 233 -8.48 31.62 10.60
C ASN A 233 -9.42 31.45 11.81
N PHE A 234 -9.83 30.22 12.12
CA PHE A 234 -10.65 29.92 13.29
C PHE A 234 -9.90 30.23 14.60
N LEU A 235 -8.63 29.82 14.70
CA LEU A 235 -7.75 30.12 15.83
C LEU A 235 -7.52 31.63 15.97
N ALA A 236 -7.25 32.35 14.88
CA ALA A 236 -7.11 33.81 14.91
C ALA A 236 -8.40 34.52 15.37
N GLN A 237 -9.57 34.03 14.98
CA GLN A 237 -10.86 34.55 15.47
C GLN A 237 -11.07 34.24 16.96
N MET A 238 -10.66 33.07 17.43
CA MET A 238 -10.68 32.70 18.84
C MET A 238 -9.71 33.56 19.66
N GLU A 239 -8.48 33.76 19.19
CA GLU A 239 -7.50 34.65 19.81
C GLU A 239 -8.04 36.08 19.90
N ALA A 240 -8.61 36.64 18.82
CA ALA A 240 -9.19 37.98 18.87
C ALA A 240 -10.37 38.11 19.85
N LYS A 241 -11.13 37.03 20.06
CA LYS A 241 -12.31 37.02 20.94
C LYS A 241 -11.95 36.84 22.41
N TYR A 242 -10.94 36.01 22.71
CA TYR A 242 -10.59 35.62 24.08
C TYR A 242 -9.31 36.29 24.61
N CYS A 243 -8.40 36.74 23.73
CA CYS A 243 -7.27 37.60 24.09
C CYS A 243 -7.62 39.07 23.82
N LYS A 244 -8.41 39.68 24.71
CA LYS A 244 -8.42 41.16 24.78
C LYS A 244 -7.07 41.62 25.36
N PRO A 245 -6.41 42.66 24.82
CA PRO A 245 -5.22 43.21 25.43
C PRO A 245 -5.59 43.71 26.82
N SER A 246 -4.92 43.18 27.85
CA SER A 246 -5.11 43.67 29.22
C SER A 246 -4.79 45.17 29.25
N LYS A 247 -5.79 45.98 29.58
CA LYS A 247 -5.57 47.35 30.08
C LYS A 247 -4.79 47.24 31.41
N GLY A 248 -3.46 47.20 31.32
CA GLY A 248 -2.54 47.27 32.46
C GLY A 248 -1.97 48.68 32.55
N GLY A 249 -2.34 49.40 33.61
CA GLY A 249 -1.89 50.76 33.88
C GLY A 249 -0.37 50.84 34.12
N GLY A 250 0.29 51.73 33.37
CA GLY A 250 1.67 52.14 33.58
C GLY A 250 1.76 53.66 33.47
N LYS A 251 1.79 54.32 34.62
CA LYS A 251 1.94 55.77 34.80
C LYS A 251 3.21 56.24 34.07
N LYS A 252 3.08 57.06 33.02
CA LYS A 252 4.21 57.83 32.46
C LYS A 252 4.61 58.89 33.49
N THR A 253 5.65 58.63 34.27
CA THR A 253 6.36 59.65 35.04
C THR A 253 7.15 60.52 34.09
N SER A 254 6.79 61.79 34.07
CA SER A 254 7.47 62.90 33.40
C SER A 254 8.85 63.14 34.02
N LEU A 255 9.92 62.92 33.26
CA LEU A 255 11.24 63.49 33.55
C LEU A 255 11.32 64.88 32.92
N LYS A 256 11.39 65.90 33.78
CA LYS A 256 11.52 67.32 33.44
C LYS A 256 13.01 67.72 33.63
N LYS A 257 13.63 68.15 32.53
CA LYS A 257 14.72 69.16 32.35
C LYS A 257 15.93 69.18 33.31
N GLU A 258 17.13 69.25 32.73
CA GLU A 258 18.00 70.45 32.67
C GLU A 258 19.21 70.19 31.74
N LYS A 259 19.33 70.89 30.61
CA LYS A 259 20.15 72.11 30.36
C LYS A 259 21.67 71.91 30.49
N LYS A 260 22.35 71.92 29.35
CA LYS A 260 23.45 72.86 29.10
C LYS A 260 23.40 73.31 27.65
#